data_AF-A0A183I2W9-F1
#
_entry.id   AF-A0A183I2W9-F1
#
_cell.length_a   1.000
_cell.length_b   1.000
_cell.length_c   1.000
_cell.angle_alpha   90.00
_cell.angle_beta   90.00
_cell.angle_gamma   90.00
#
_symmetry.space_group_name_H-M   'P 1'
#
loop_
_entity.id
_entity.type
_entity.pdbx_description
1 polymer ?
#
loop_
_entity_poly.entity_id
_entity_poly.type
_entity_poly.pdbx_seq_one_letter_code
_entity_poly.pdbx_strand_id
1 'polypeptide(L)'
;MIRASSNGMYMWVFSKNNGRAWARSSITDVLPSGKSWIETSDEPGVYDLAVGCKIVWSLSASGQLHRLQGLSVSNRAGNYWKPVPLYLKTIALDRKERLWGIDLNRRLVSHKLHWHFILLPV
;
A
#
# COMPACT_ATOMS: atom_id res chain seq x y z
N MET A 1 10.72 -6.75 -5.78
CA MET A 1 10.92 -5.27 -5.70
C MET A 1 10.77 -4.82 -4.26
N ILE A 2 11.31 -3.65 -3.90
CA ILE A 2 11.25 -3.08 -2.54
C ILE A 2 10.57 -1.69 -2.56
N ARG A 3 9.85 -1.36 -1.49
CA ARG A 3 9.28 -0.04 -1.20
C ARG A 3 9.47 0.28 0.27
N ALA A 4 9.70 1.55 0.58
CA ALA A 4 9.83 2.02 1.95
C ALA A 4 9.13 3.36 2.13
N SER A 5 8.57 3.56 3.31
CA SER A 5 8.11 4.85 3.80
C SER A 5 9.27 5.83 3.98
N SER A 6 8.97 7.13 3.95
CA SER A 6 9.97 8.21 4.04
C SER A 6 10.71 8.26 5.37
N ASN A 7 10.12 7.74 6.45
CA ASN A 7 10.76 7.63 7.77
C ASN A 7 11.42 6.25 8.01
N GLY A 8 11.40 5.34 7.03
CA GLY A 8 11.99 4.00 7.16
C GLY A 8 11.21 3.01 8.04
N MET A 9 10.11 3.41 8.68
CA MET A 9 9.41 2.58 9.67
C MET A 9 8.53 1.49 9.06
N TYR A 10 8.19 1.65 7.77
CA TYR A 10 7.47 0.68 6.97
C TYR A 10 8.30 0.33 5.74
N MET A 11 8.58 -0.95 5.57
CA MET A 11 9.34 -1.50 4.46
C MET A 11 8.61 -2.74 3.95
N TRP A 12 8.49 -2.83 2.63
CA TRP A 12 7.77 -3.89 1.95
C TRP A 12 8.60 -4.44 0.81
N VAL A 13 8.51 -5.75 0.60
CA VAL A 13 8.97 -6.42 -0.61
C VAL A 13 7.79 -7.09 -1.28
N PHE A 14 7.81 -7.16 -2.60
CA PHE A 14 6.75 -7.82 -3.37
C PHE A 14 7.29 -8.42 -4.66
N SER A 15 6.59 -9.42 -5.17
CA SER A 15 6.90 -10.09 -6.43
C SER A 15 5.74 -9.94 -7.40
N LYS A 16 5.99 -9.28 -8.52
CA LYS A 16 4.99 -9.11 -9.59
C LYS A 16 4.59 -10.44 -10.23
N ASN A 17 5.46 -11.45 -10.17
CA ASN A 17 5.27 -12.73 -10.88
C ASN A 17 4.22 -13.60 -10.18
N ASN A 18 4.20 -13.61 -8.85
CA ASN A 18 3.25 -14.40 -8.06
C ASN A 18 2.26 -13.53 -7.27
N GLY A 19 2.38 -12.20 -7.35
CA GLY A 19 1.46 -11.26 -6.72
C GLY A 19 1.56 -11.17 -5.19
N ARG A 20 2.59 -11.74 -4.58
CA ARG A 20 2.78 -11.81 -3.13
C ARG A 20 3.61 -10.63 -2.61
N ALA A 21 3.32 -10.19 -1.39
CA ALA A 21 4.03 -9.13 -0.69
C ALA A 21 4.29 -9.49 0.79
N TRP A 22 5.36 -8.89 1.33
CA TRP A 22 5.79 -9.08 2.70
C TRP A 22 6.14 -7.74 3.32
N ALA A 23 5.64 -7.51 4.53
CA ALA A 23 6.00 -6.38 5.36
C ALA A 23 7.18 -6.74 6.29
N ARG A 24 8.15 -5.83 6.43
CA ARG A 24 9.23 -5.99 7.41
C ARG A 24 8.69 -5.72 8.80
N SER A 25 8.88 -6.65 9.73
CA SER A 25 8.37 -6.57 11.10
C SER A 25 9.34 -5.88 12.06
N SER A 26 8.80 -5.35 13.16
CA SER A 26 9.58 -4.89 14.32
C SER A 26 10.66 -3.85 14.04
N ILE A 27 10.49 -2.99 13.03
CA ILE A 27 11.38 -1.84 12.82
C ILE A 27 11.18 -0.85 13.98
N THR A 28 12.26 -0.39 14.59
CA THR A 28 12.24 0.68 15.60
C THR A 28 13.47 1.55 15.43
N ASP A 29 13.53 2.70 16.12
CA ASP A 29 14.73 3.54 16.11
C ASP A 29 15.97 2.80 16.66
N VAL A 30 15.75 1.83 17.56
CA VAL A 30 16.80 0.98 18.15
C VAL A 30 17.11 -0.24 17.26
N LEU A 31 16.14 -0.71 16.47
CA LEU A 31 16.29 -1.86 15.57
C LEU A 31 15.82 -1.47 14.14
N PRO A 32 16.58 -0.64 13.42
CA PRO A 32 16.17 -0.13 12.11
C PRO A 32 16.09 -1.23 11.03
N SER A 33 16.81 -2.34 11.23
CA SER A 33 16.74 -3.51 10.35
C SER A 33 15.46 -4.34 10.52
N GLY A 34 14.71 -4.17 11.61
CA GLY A 34 13.59 -5.04 11.96
C GLY A 34 13.99 -6.50 12.21
N LYS A 35 13.01 -7.39 12.43
CA LYS A 35 13.26 -8.79 12.82
C LYS A 35 13.01 -9.80 11.70
N SER A 36 11.82 -9.78 11.11
CA SER A 36 11.37 -10.81 10.16
C SER A 36 10.55 -10.19 9.02
N TRP A 37 10.27 -11.00 8.01
CA TRP A 37 9.30 -10.68 6.97
C TRP A 37 7.98 -11.39 7.30
N ILE A 38 6.87 -10.66 7.25
CA ILE A 38 5.53 -11.17 7.46
C ILE A 38 4.80 -11.08 6.14
N GLU A 39 4.35 -12.22 5.62
CA GLU A 39 3.48 -12.25 4.45
C GLU A 39 2.11 -11.68 4.82
N THR A 40 1.57 -10.79 4.00
CA THR A 40 0.20 -10.32 4.25
C THR A 40 -0.80 -11.32 3.68
N SER A 41 -1.88 -11.57 4.41
CA SER A 41 -2.95 -12.46 3.98
C SER A 41 -3.78 -11.87 2.84
N ASP A 42 -4.39 -12.73 2.02
CA ASP A 42 -5.41 -12.40 1.01
C ASP A 42 -4.97 -11.31 0.02
N GLU A 43 -3.84 -11.54 -0.65
CA GLU A 43 -3.19 -10.61 -1.56
C GLU A 43 -3.98 -10.35 -2.85
N PRO A 44 -4.12 -9.08 -3.30
CA PRO A 44 -4.87 -8.71 -4.50
C PRO A 44 -4.13 -9.02 -5.82
N GLY A 45 -3.08 -9.85 -5.79
CA GLY A 45 -2.18 -10.04 -6.92
C GLY A 45 -1.31 -8.80 -7.17
N VAL A 46 -0.47 -8.45 -6.20
CA VAL A 46 0.32 -7.22 -6.16
C VAL A 46 1.27 -7.08 -7.36
N TYR A 47 1.02 -6.06 -8.18
CA TYR A 47 1.86 -5.63 -9.30
C TYR A 47 2.70 -4.39 -8.98
N ASP A 48 2.23 -3.50 -8.11
CA ASP A 48 3.00 -2.37 -7.60
C ASP A 48 2.53 -2.00 -6.18
N LEU A 49 3.41 -1.33 -5.43
CA LEU A 49 3.13 -0.83 -4.09
C LEU A 49 3.56 0.63 -3.95
N ALA A 50 2.77 1.39 -3.20
CA ALA A 50 3.16 2.71 -2.71
C ALA A 50 3.05 2.72 -1.18
N VAL A 51 4.19 2.93 -0.50
CA VAL A 51 4.32 2.78 0.96
C VAL A 51 4.61 4.14 1.59
N GLY A 52 3.68 4.61 2.41
CA GLY A 52 3.81 5.79 3.27
C GLY A 52 3.96 5.39 4.74
N CYS A 53 4.10 6.38 5.61
CA CYS A 53 4.18 6.24 7.05
C CYS A 53 2.81 5.95 7.70
N LYS A 54 1.70 6.27 7.03
CA LYS A 54 0.34 6.00 7.54
C LYS A 54 -0.54 5.23 6.58
N ILE A 55 -0.06 4.96 5.37
CA ILE A 55 -0.86 4.37 4.31
C ILE A 55 -0.02 3.47 3.41
N VAL A 56 -0.60 2.35 3.00
CA VAL A 56 -0.03 1.49 1.98
C VAL A 56 -1.09 1.23 0.93
N TRP A 57 -0.70 1.38 -0.32
CA TRP A 57 -1.51 1.10 -1.49
C TRP A 57 -0.90 -0.05 -2.27
N SER A 58 -1.76 -0.93 -2.78
CA SER A 58 -1.38 -1.93 -3.76
C SER A 58 -2.15 -1.74 -5.05
N LEU A 59 -1.48 -2.05 -6.15
CA LEU A 59 -2.05 -2.09 -7.48
C LEU A 59 -1.98 -3.52 -7.98
N SER A 60 -3.09 -4.11 -8.42
CA SER A 60 -3.09 -5.43 -9.02
C SER A 60 -2.60 -5.38 -10.48
N ALA A 61 -2.31 -6.54 -11.07
CA ALA A 61 -1.98 -6.63 -12.50
C ALA A 61 -3.14 -6.18 -13.42
N SER A 62 -4.39 -6.27 -12.95
CA SER A 62 -5.57 -5.73 -13.65
C SER A 62 -5.73 -4.22 -13.49
N GLY A 63 -4.85 -3.57 -12.72
CA GLY A 63 -4.89 -2.14 -12.42
C GLY A 63 -5.83 -1.76 -11.27
N GLN A 64 -6.50 -2.71 -10.62
CA GLN A 64 -7.38 -2.47 -9.49
C GLN A 64 -6.56 -1.94 -8.30
N LEU A 65 -6.92 -0.75 -7.79
CA LEU A 65 -6.29 -0.16 -6.62
C LEU A 65 -6.89 -0.73 -5.32
N HIS A 66 -6.03 -1.01 -4.34
CA HIS A 66 -6.45 -1.40 -3.00
C HIS A 66 -5.70 -0.60 -1.93
N ARG A 67 -6.39 -0.33 -0.83
CA ARG A 67 -5.80 0.29 0.37
C ARG A 67 -5.70 -0.72 1.49
N LEU A 68 -4.53 -0.83 2.10
CA LEU A 68 -4.34 -1.66 3.29
C LEU A 68 -5.13 -1.10 4.48
N GLN A 69 -5.93 -1.95 5.14
CA GLN A 69 -6.62 -1.63 6.38
C GLN A 69 -5.90 -2.24 7.59
N GLY A 70 -6.03 -1.62 8.76
CA GLY A 70 -5.43 -2.13 10.00
C GLY A 70 -3.92 -1.92 10.14
N LEU A 71 -3.32 -1.07 9.31
CA LEU A 71 -1.90 -0.72 9.40
C LEU A 71 -1.59 -0.02 10.73
N SER A 72 -0.61 -0.54 11.47
CA SER A 72 -0.11 0.08 12.70
C SER A 72 1.37 -0.28 12.93
N VAL A 73 1.98 0.26 13.99
CA VAL A 73 3.36 -0.09 14.36
C VAL A 73 3.46 -1.55 14.81
N SER A 74 2.45 -2.07 15.52
CA SER A 74 2.39 -3.47 15.93
C SER A 74 1.90 -4.40 14.81
N ASN A 75 1.13 -3.88 13.85
CA ASN A 75 0.66 -4.61 12.68
C ASN A 75 1.09 -3.94 11.36
N ARG A 76 2.32 -4.21 10.93
CA ARG A 76 2.88 -3.65 9.70
C ARG A 76 2.34 -4.27 8.42
N ALA A 77 1.81 -5.49 8.49
CA ALA A 77 1.19 -6.18 7.36
C ALA A 77 -0.27 -5.75 7.16
N GLY A 78 -0.88 -5.07 8.14
CA GLY A 78 -2.30 -4.75 8.12
C GLY A 78 -3.18 -5.97 8.36
N ASN A 79 -4.49 -5.79 8.25
CA ASN A 79 -5.48 -6.84 8.44
C ASN A 79 -5.94 -7.42 7.10
N TYR A 80 -6.23 -6.55 6.12
CA TYR A 80 -6.71 -6.93 4.79
C TYR A 80 -6.60 -5.78 3.80
N TRP A 81 -6.69 -6.10 2.51
CA TRP A 81 -6.74 -5.14 1.41
C TRP A 81 -8.17 -4.76 1.05
N LYS A 82 -8.50 -3.46 1.07
CA LYS A 82 -9.82 -2.95 0.65
C LYS A 82 -9.75 -2.40 -0.78
N PRO A 83 -10.56 -2.90 -1.74
CA PRO A 83 -10.59 -2.34 -3.09
C PRO A 83 -11.16 -0.91 -3.09
N VAL A 84 -10.64 -0.08 -3.98
CA VAL A 84 -11.11 1.28 -4.26
C VAL A 84 -11.57 1.35 -5.71
N PRO A 85 -12.74 1.91 -6.06
CA PRO A 85 -13.26 1.94 -7.43
C PRO A 85 -12.45 2.87 -8.35
N LEU A 86 -11.18 2.53 -8.58
CA LEU A 86 -10.19 3.27 -9.33
C LEU A 86 -9.19 2.29 -9.95
N TYR A 87 -8.96 2.43 -11.26
CA TYR A 87 -8.02 1.61 -12.02
C TYR A 87 -6.86 2.45 -12.54
N LEU A 88 -5.63 2.01 -12.28
CA LEU A 88 -4.40 2.72 -12.61
C LEU A 88 -3.37 1.76 -13.24
N LYS A 89 -2.39 2.31 -13.94
CA LYS A 89 -1.24 1.57 -14.50
C LYS A 89 -0.04 1.53 -13.56
N THR A 90 0.13 2.57 -12.75
CA THR A 90 1.20 2.68 -11.75
C THR A 90 0.77 3.68 -10.68
N ILE A 91 1.42 3.59 -9.52
CA ILE A 91 1.12 4.37 -8.33
C ILE A 91 2.40 4.89 -7.66
N ALA A 92 2.31 6.06 -7.04
CA ALA A 92 3.34 6.62 -6.18
C ALA A 92 2.72 7.49 -5.08
N LEU A 93 3.47 7.74 -4.02
CA LEU A 93 3.12 8.72 -2.99
C LEU A 93 4.08 9.91 -3.08
N ASP A 94 3.57 11.10 -2.81
CA ASP A 94 4.42 12.27 -2.57
C ASP A 94 4.79 12.45 -1.09
N ARG A 95 5.53 13.51 -0.77
CA ARG A 95 5.96 13.80 0.61
C ARG A 95 4.82 14.01 1.61
N LYS A 96 3.62 14.36 1.13
CA LYS A 96 2.41 14.53 1.95
C LYS A 96 1.54 13.27 1.96
N GLU A 97 2.07 12.15 1.47
CA GLU A 97 1.36 10.87 1.32
C GLU A 97 0.10 10.97 0.44
N ARG A 98 0.10 11.91 -0.53
CA ARG A 98 -0.96 11.96 -1.54
C ARG A 98 -0.67 10.89 -2.60
N LEU A 99 -1.69 10.13 -2.97
CA LEU A 99 -1.58 9.12 -4.02
C LEU A 99 -1.59 9.79 -5.39
N TRP A 100 -0.58 9.47 -6.19
CA TRP A 100 -0.47 9.79 -7.59
C TRP A 100 -0.48 8.50 -8.39
N GLY A 101 -0.98 8.57 -9.62
CA GLY A 101 -0.92 7.45 -10.54
C GLY A 101 -1.12 7.87 -11.99
N ILE A 102 -0.86 6.93 -12.88
CA ILE A 102 -1.20 7.07 -14.30
C ILE A 102 -2.45 6.25 -14.57
N ASP A 103 -3.49 6.89 -15.09
CA ASP A 103 -4.73 6.20 -15.44
C ASP A 103 -4.60 5.37 -16.74
N LEU A 104 -5.68 4.68 -17.13
CA LEU A 104 -5.69 3.86 -18.34
C LEU A 104 -5.49 4.69 -19.63
N ASN A 105 -5.87 5.97 -19.61
CA ASN A 105 -5.70 6.94 -20.68
C ASN A 105 -4.33 7.65 -20.67
N ARG A 106 -3.38 7.18 -19.84
CA ARG A 106 -2.03 7.74 -19.68
C ARG A 106 -1.99 9.15 -19.08
N ARG A 107 -3.04 9.56 -18.37
CA ARG A 107 -3.09 10.84 -17.66
C ARG A 107 -2.53 10.69 -16.27
N LEU A 108 -1.78 11.70 -15.82
CA LEU A 108 -1.39 11.82 -14.42
C LEU A 108 -2.62 12.25 -13.60
N VAL A 109 -2.96 11.45 -12.60
CA VAL A 109 -4.07 11.72 -11.68
C VAL A 109 -3.57 11.71 -10.24
N SER A 110 -4.13 12.60 -9.41
CA SER A 110 -3.86 12.64 -7.97
C SER A 110 -5.15 12.40 -7.21
N HIS A 111 -5.14 11.47 -6.26
CA HIS A 111 -6.29 11.21 -5.40
C HIS A 111 -6.09 11.93 -4.06
N LYS A 112 -6.85 13.00 -3.83
CA LYS A 112 -7.04 13.52 -2.46
C LYS A 112 -7.95 12.53 -1.74
N LEU A 113 -7.44 11.91 -0.68
CA LEU A 113 -8.26 11.06 0.19
C LEU A 113 -9.28 11.93 0.92
N HIS A 114 -10.42 12.21 0.29
CA HIS A 114 -11.58 12.72 0.98
C HIS A 114 -12.28 11.54 1.64
N TRP A 115 -12.17 11.46 2.96
CA TRP A 115 -12.88 10.51 3.81
C TRP A 115 -14.36 10.88 3.88
N HIS A 116 -15.13 10.57 2.83
CA HIS A 116 -16.58 10.52 3.00
C HIS A 116 -16.91 9.13 3.55
N PHE A 117 -17.17 9.09 4.85
CA PHE A 117 -18.00 8.06 5.46
C PHE A 117 -19.35 8.09 4.74
N ILE A 118 -19.53 7.27 3.72
CA ILE A 118 -20.88 6.94 3.26
C ILE A 118 -21.43 6.02 4.35
N LEU A 119 -22.14 6.63 5.30
CA LEU A 119 -23.14 5.93 6.10
C LEU A 119 -24.11 5.34 5.09
N LEU A 120 -24.09 4.02 4.90
CA LEU A 120 -25.26 3.35 4.34
C LEU A 120 -26.31 3.35 5.46
N PRO A 121 -27.53 3.87 5.23
CA PRO A 121 -28.60 3.67 6.19
C PRO A 121 -28.94 2.18 6.20
N VAL A 122 -29.17 1.66 7.41
CA VAL A 122 -29.73 0.34 7.66
C VAL A 122 -31.13 0.24 7.08
#